data_AF-A0A1S2V2B7-F1
#
_entry.id   AF-A0A1S2V2B7-F1
#
_cell.length_a   1.000
_cell.length_b   1.000
_cell.length_c   1.000
_cell.angle_alpha   90.00
_cell.angle_beta   90.00
_cell.angle_gamma   90.00
#
_symmetry.space_group_name_H-M   'P 1'
#
loop_
_entity.id
_entity.type
_entity.pdbx_description
1 polymer ?
#
loop_
_entity_poly.entity_id
_entity_poly.type
_entity_poly.pdbx_seq_one_letter_code
_entity_poly.pdbx_strand_id
1 'polypeptide(L)'
;MNPLLRMAIIAGVEVAVKLHIARGDDLDARDRGGATPLMLASARRKKGVVQLLLAAGAKPELLDPEGKDALAYAEKAECAHCIDLLREALGSNGQANETYASDKGLSLASESPRIL
;
A
#
# COMPACT_ATOMS: atom_id res chain seq x y z
N MET A 1 17.70 3.85 -3.76
CA MET A 1 17.24 2.81 -4.71
C MET A 1 18.39 2.38 -5.62
N ASN A 2 18.56 1.08 -5.88
CA ASN A 2 19.51 0.57 -6.86
C ASN A 2 19.15 1.08 -8.28
N PRO A 3 20.08 1.75 -9.01
CA PRO A 3 19.79 2.28 -10.35
C PRO A 3 19.33 1.24 -11.36
N LEU A 4 19.84 0.00 -11.28
CA LEU A 4 19.45 -1.07 -12.19
C LEU A 4 18.03 -1.56 -11.91
N LEU A 5 17.66 -1.72 -10.63
CA LEU A 5 16.29 -2.02 -10.23
C LEU A 5 15.33 -0.93 -10.71
N ARG A 6 15.70 0.34 -10.52
CA ARG A 6 14.90 1.47 -11.01
C ARG A 6 14.63 1.39 -12.51
N MET A 7 15.65 1.10 -13.32
CA MET A 7 15.49 0.97 -14.76
C MET A 7 14.63 -0.24 -15.15
N ALA A 8 14.82 -1.38 -14.48
CA ALA A 8 14.00 -2.57 -14.69
C ALA A 8 12.50 -2.28 -14.41
N ILE A 9 12.20 -1.56 -13.33
CA ILE A 9 10.84 -1.15 -12.98
C ILE A 9 10.25 -0.21 -14.03
N ILE A 10 10.97 0.84 -14.42
CA ILE A 10 10.49 1.84 -15.39
C ILE A 10 10.24 1.18 -16.75
N ALA A 11 11.14 0.29 -17.18
CA ALA A 11 10.99 -0.46 -18.42
C ALA A 11 9.85 -1.50 -18.31
N GLY A 12 9.58 -2.04 -17.13
CA GLY A 12 8.61 -3.11 -16.90
C GLY A 12 9.18 -4.50 -17.16
N VAL A 13 10.49 -4.69 -17.01
CA VAL A 13 11.16 -5.97 -17.28
C VAL A 13 11.03 -6.87 -16.06
N GLU A 14 9.94 -7.64 -15.99
CA GLU A 14 9.59 -8.50 -14.85
C GLU A 14 10.70 -9.49 -14.46
N VAL A 15 11.40 -10.07 -15.44
CA VAL A 15 12.50 -11.02 -15.19
C VAL A 15 13.66 -10.34 -14.44
N ALA A 16 13.98 -9.10 -14.81
CA ALA A 16 15.02 -8.33 -14.11
C ALA A 16 14.55 -7.95 -12.70
N VAL A 17 13.29 -7.56 -12.53
CA VAL A 17 12.71 -7.29 -11.20
C VAL A 17 12.76 -8.53 -10.30
N LYS A 18 12.40 -9.71 -10.82
CA LYS A 18 12.53 -11.00 -10.09
C LYS A 18 13.96 -11.28 -9.68
N LEU A 19 14.94 -11.01 -10.54
CA LEU A 19 16.35 -11.16 -10.21
C LEU A 19 16.76 -10.25 -9.03
N HIS A 20 16.33 -8.99 -9.03
CA HIS A 20 16.61 -8.06 -7.94
C HIS A 20 15.95 -8.51 -6.62
N ILE A 21 14.70 -8.97 -6.68
CA ILE A 21 14.01 -9.56 -5.52
C ILE A 21 14.81 -10.75 -4.96
N ALA A 22 15.23 -11.68 -5.83
CA ALA A 22 16.00 -12.86 -5.42
C ALA A 22 17.37 -12.52 -4.81
N ARG A 23 17.96 -11.39 -5.19
CA ARG A 23 19.21 -10.88 -4.61
C ARG A 23 19.03 -10.21 -3.24
N GLY A 24 17.79 -9.95 -2.82
CA GLY A 24 17.49 -9.23 -1.59
C GLY A 24 17.71 -7.73 -1.69
N ASP A 25 17.57 -7.14 -2.89
CA ASP A 25 17.56 -5.68 -3.01
C ASP A 25 16.42 -5.09 -2.16
N ASP A 26 16.68 -3.94 -1.52
CA ASP A 26 15.67 -3.22 -0.75
C ASP A 26 14.54 -2.69 -1.66
N LEU A 27 13.36 -3.28 -1.52
CA LEU A 27 12.16 -2.98 -2.31
C LEU A 27 11.37 -1.77 -1.79
N ASP A 28 11.79 -1.18 -0.66
CA ASP A 28 11.25 0.07 -0.12
C ASP A 28 12.23 1.25 -0.34
N ALA A 29 13.40 0.98 -0.93
CA ALA A 29 14.44 1.97 -1.14
C ALA A 29 13.94 3.14 -2.01
N ARG A 30 14.01 4.36 -1.47
CA ARG A 30 13.61 5.57 -2.20
C ARG A 30 14.62 5.99 -3.26
N ASP A 31 14.16 6.53 -4.39
CA ASP A 31 15.02 7.20 -5.37
C ASP A 31 15.30 8.66 -4.97
N ARG A 32 15.97 9.45 -5.84
CA ARG A 32 16.32 10.84 -5.52
C ARG A 32 15.10 11.75 -5.30
N GLY A 33 13.95 11.41 -5.87
CA GLY A 33 12.69 12.12 -5.67
C GLY A 33 11.89 11.60 -4.47
N GLY A 34 12.43 10.63 -3.73
CA GLY A 34 11.72 10.02 -2.61
C GLY A 34 10.72 8.92 -3.01
N ALA A 35 10.64 8.58 -4.31
CA ALA A 35 9.71 7.57 -4.80
C ALA A 35 10.21 6.15 -4.49
N THR A 36 9.31 5.28 -4.02
CA THR A 36 9.57 3.84 -3.84
C THR A 36 9.42 3.07 -5.15
N PRO A 37 9.93 1.82 -5.22
CA PRO A 37 9.69 0.93 -6.36
C PRO A 37 8.23 0.79 -6.77
N LEU A 38 7.32 0.65 -5.79
CA LEU A 38 5.89 0.55 -6.05
C LEU A 38 5.31 1.83 -6.66
N MET A 39 5.66 3.01 -6.14
CA MET A 39 5.21 4.29 -6.71
C MET A 39 5.65 4.43 -8.18
N LEU A 40 6.90 4.07 -8.50
CA LEU A 40 7.41 4.12 -9.86
C LEU A 40 6.68 3.13 -10.79
N ALA A 41 6.44 1.90 -10.32
CA ALA A 41 5.72 0.89 -11.08
C ALA A 41 4.26 1.32 -11.36
N SER A 42 3.59 1.86 -10.34
CA SER A 42 2.22 2.40 -10.42
C SER A 42 2.12 3.55 -11.41
N ALA A 43 3.00 4.54 -11.29
CA ALA A 43 3.04 5.70 -12.19
C ALA A 43 3.27 5.29 -13.67
N ARG A 44 3.99 4.18 -13.89
CA ARG A 44 4.28 3.61 -15.21
C ARG A 44 3.27 2.55 -15.65
N ARG A 45 2.22 2.32 -14.87
CA ARG A 45 1.13 1.37 -15.15
C ARG A 45 1.64 -0.06 -15.36
N LYS A 46 2.75 -0.43 -14.70
CA LYS A 46 3.42 -1.72 -14.85
C LYS A 46 2.81 -2.75 -13.91
N LYS A 47 1.59 -3.20 -14.20
CA LYS A 47 0.81 -4.15 -13.38
C LYS A 47 1.64 -5.35 -12.90
N GLY A 48 2.33 -6.04 -13.81
CA GLY A 48 3.12 -7.22 -13.45
C GLY A 48 4.25 -6.92 -12.47
N VAL A 49 4.90 -5.76 -12.62
CA VAL A 49 5.92 -5.29 -11.66
C VAL A 49 5.29 -4.94 -10.31
N VAL A 50 4.12 -4.29 -10.29
CA VAL A 50 3.38 -4.02 -9.04
C VAL A 50 3.06 -5.32 -8.31
N GLN A 51 2.55 -6.33 -9.02
CA GLN A 51 2.25 -7.65 -8.43
C GLN A 51 3.50 -8.31 -7.84
N LEU A 52 4.62 -8.29 -8.57
CA LEU A 52 5.87 -8.88 -8.09
C LEU A 52 6.41 -8.20 -6.83
N LEU A 53 6.37 -6.87 -6.81
CA LEU A 53 6.82 -6.10 -5.65
C LEU A 53 5.93 -6.33 -4.42
N LEU A 54 4.60 -6.32 -4.59
CA LEU A 54 3.65 -6.61 -3.50
C LEU A 54 3.83 -8.03 -2.97
N ALA A 55 3.93 -9.03 -3.86
CA ALA A 55 4.14 -10.42 -3.47
C ALA A 55 5.48 -10.63 -2.74
N ALA A 56 6.46 -9.77 -3.00
CA ALA A 56 7.76 -9.77 -2.32
C ALA A 56 7.77 -8.92 -1.03
N GLY A 57 6.63 -8.38 -0.59
CA GLY A 57 6.50 -7.65 0.67
C GLY A 57 6.89 -6.17 0.62
N ALA A 58 6.97 -5.57 -0.58
CA ALA A 58 7.14 -4.11 -0.70
C ALA A 58 5.91 -3.39 -0.12
N LYS A 59 6.14 -2.28 0.59
CA LYS A 59 5.11 -1.59 1.37
C LYS A 59 4.35 -0.55 0.54
N PRO A 60 3.06 -0.77 0.21
CA PRO A 60 2.29 0.18 -0.59
C PRO A 60 1.96 1.49 0.15
N GLU A 61 1.95 1.49 1.48
CA GLU A 61 1.54 2.60 2.35
C GLU A 61 2.62 3.69 2.55
N LEU A 62 3.84 3.45 2.08
CA LEU A 62 4.91 4.43 2.20
C LEU A 62 4.58 5.69 1.41
N LEU A 63 4.89 6.85 2.00
CA LEU A 63 4.69 8.16 1.39
C LEU A 63 6.00 8.72 0.83
N ASP A 64 5.89 9.43 -0.29
CA ASP A 64 6.94 10.30 -0.82
C ASP A 64 6.92 11.68 -0.11
N PRO A 65 7.86 12.61 -0.42
CA PRO A 65 7.89 13.95 0.17
C PRO A 65 6.65 14.82 -0.13
N GLU A 66 5.87 14.49 -1.14
CA GLU A 66 4.59 15.16 -1.47
C GLU A 66 3.41 14.53 -0.73
N GLY A 67 3.65 13.52 0.12
CA GLY A 67 2.60 12.81 0.84
C GLY A 67 1.82 11.83 -0.02
N LYS A 68 2.37 11.37 -1.15
CA LYS A 68 1.70 10.42 -2.05
C LYS A 68 2.24 9.01 -1.86
N ASP A 69 1.32 8.05 -1.78
CA ASP A 69 1.59 6.62 -1.74
C ASP A 69 1.52 5.98 -3.13
N ALA A 70 1.76 4.67 -3.22
CA ALA A 70 1.69 3.95 -4.50
C ALA A 70 0.29 4.00 -5.15
N LEU A 71 -0.79 4.08 -4.35
CA LEU A 71 -2.17 4.15 -4.83
C LEU A 71 -2.46 5.51 -5.48
N ALA A 72 -2.04 6.62 -4.86
CA ALA A 72 -2.18 7.96 -5.42
C ALA A 72 -1.48 8.09 -6.79
N TYR A 73 -0.32 7.46 -6.97
CA TYR A 73 0.35 7.39 -8.28
C TYR A 73 -0.43 6.55 -9.30
N ALA A 74 -1.06 5.45 -8.88
CA ALA A 74 -1.87 4.61 -9.75
C ALA A 74 -3.17 5.31 -10.19
N GLU A 75 -3.82 6.04 -9.28
CA GLU A 75 -5.02 6.86 -9.55
C GLU A 75 -4.70 7.98 -10.52
N LYS A 76 -3.61 8.74 -10.28
CA LYS A 76 -3.15 9.79 -11.19
C LYS A 76 -2.79 9.25 -12.58
N ALA A 77 -2.29 8.02 -12.67
CA ALA A 77 -1.93 7.39 -13.94
C ALA A 77 -3.11 6.63 -14.60
N GLU A 78 -4.30 6.67 -14.01
CA GLU A 78 -5.50 5.97 -14.48
C GLU A 78 -5.24 4.47 -14.75
N CYS A 79 -4.48 3.82 -13.85
CA CYS A 79 -4.22 2.38 -13.92
C CYS A 79 -5.25 1.60 -13.09
N ALA A 80 -6.43 1.32 -13.65
CA ALA A 80 -7.48 0.54 -12.96
C ALA A 80 -6.94 -0.74 -12.30
N HIS A 81 -6.18 -1.54 -13.06
CA HIS A 81 -5.58 -2.77 -12.53
C HIS A 81 -4.59 -2.55 -11.38
N CYS A 82 -3.82 -1.47 -11.39
CA CYS A 82 -2.88 -1.16 -10.30
C CYS A 82 -3.64 -0.68 -9.07
N ILE A 83 -4.69 0.11 -9.26
CA ILE A 83 -5.58 0.61 -8.21
C ILE A 83 -6.21 -0.56 -7.45
N ASP A 84 -6.76 -1.54 -8.18
CA ASP A 84 -7.40 -2.70 -7.56
C ASP A 84 -6.41 -3.50 -6.70
N LEU A 85 -5.22 -3.79 -7.24
CA LEU A 85 -4.17 -4.51 -6.52
C LEU A 85 -3.68 -3.77 -5.26
N LEU A 86 -3.53 -2.45 -5.35
CA LEU A 86 -3.04 -1.64 -4.24
C LEU A 86 -4.11 -1.45 -3.16
N ARG A 87 -5.38 -1.31 -3.55
CA ARG A 87 -6.51 -1.26 -2.59
C ARG A 87 -6.65 -2.57 -1.83
N GLU A 88 -6.51 -3.70 -2.52
CA GLU A 88 -6.51 -5.01 -1.88
C GLU A 88 -5.35 -5.16 -0.88
N ALA A 89 -4.14 -4.75 -1.28
CA ALA A 89 -2.96 -4.79 -0.42
C ALA A 89 -3.10 -3.87 0.82
N LEU A 90 -3.66 -2.66 0.65
CA LEU A 90 -3.88 -1.71 1.74
C LEU A 90 -5.03 -2.15 2.67
N GLY A 91 -6.13 -2.68 2.11
CA GLY A 91 -7.30 -3.12 2.88
C GLY A 91 -7.04 -4.38 3.71
N SER A 92 -6.15 -5.26 3.24
CA SER A 92 -5.74 -6.46 3.99
C SER A 92 -4.96 -6.13 5.27
N ASN A 93 -4.45 -4.90 5.41
CA ASN A 93 -3.71 -4.44 6.60
C ASN A 93 -4.63 -3.89 7.71
N GLY A 94 -5.93 -3.70 7.44
CA GLY A 94 -6.91 -3.10 8.36
C GLY A 94 -7.80 -4.09 9.14
N GLN A 95 -7.63 -5.41 8.95
CA GLN A 95 -8.46 -6.44 9.62
C GLN A 95 -7.76 -7.09 10.84
N ALA A 96 -6.62 -6.58 11.31
CA ALA A 96 -5.89 -7.16 12.43
C ALA A 96 -5.99 -6.39 13.77
N ASN A 97 -6.63 -5.21 13.82
CA ASN A 97 -7.03 -4.63 15.11
C ASN A 97 -8.26 -3.73 14.93
N GLU A 98 -9.37 -4.13 15.56
CA GLU A 98 -10.51 -3.33 16.05
C GLU A 98 -11.68 -4.29 16.27
N THR A 99 -11.52 -5.21 17.21
CA THR A 99 -12.64 -6.01 17.73
C THR A 99 -12.55 -6.14 19.24
N TYR A 100 -12.27 -5.04 19.95
CA TYR A 100 -12.45 -4.96 21.41
C TYR A 100 -12.70 -3.50 21.85
N ALA A 101 -13.87 -2.95 21.54
CA ALA A 101 -14.51 -1.90 22.35
C ALA A 101 -15.97 -1.64 21.91
N SER A 102 -16.75 -2.71 21.68
CA SER A 102 -18.20 -2.61 21.57
C SER A 102 -18.84 -3.24 22.81
N ASP A 103 -18.49 -2.74 23.98
CA ASP A 103 -19.34 -2.92 25.16
C ASP A 103 -19.35 -1.63 26.00
N LYS A 104 -20.15 -0.68 25.54
CA LYS A 104 -20.76 0.30 26.43
C LYS A 104 -22.15 0.60 25.90
N GLY A 105 -23.04 -0.37 26.09
CA GLY A 105 -24.48 -0.13 26.06
C GLY A 105 -24.83 0.88 27.14
N LEU A 106 -24.85 2.17 26.78
CA LEU A 106 -25.41 3.23 27.61
C LEU A 106 -26.70 3.72 26.95
N SER A 107 -27.80 3.05 27.28
CA SER A 107 -29.19 3.50 27.11
C SER A 107 -30.08 2.39 27.66
N LEU A 108 -31.08 2.59 28.50
CA LEU A 108 -31.82 3.76 28.96
C LEU A 108 -32.73 3.25 30.11
N ALA A 109 -33.45 4.17 30.74
CA ALA A 109 -34.71 3.94 31.46
C ALA A 109 -34.52 3.55 32.94
N SER A 110 -34.67 4.52 33.83
CA SER A 110 -35.94 5.01 34.39
C SER A 110 -36.36 4.18 35.59
N GLU A 111 -36.28 4.77 36.78
CA GLU A 111 -37.28 4.60 37.82
C GLU A 111 -37.04 5.65 38.91
N SER A 112 -37.70 6.79 38.75
CA SER A 112 -38.26 7.48 39.91
C SER A 112 -39.73 7.05 39.97
N PRO A 113 -40.20 6.55 41.12
CA PRO A 113 -41.25 7.32 41.79
C PRO A 113 -41.08 7.40 43.32
N ARG A 114 -41.42 8.61 43.80
CA ARG A 114 -41.91 9.05 45.12
C ARG A 114 -42.37 7.99 46.15
N ILE A 115 -42.43 8.48 47.40
CA ILE A 115 -43.19 8.05 48.60
C ILE A 115 -42.25 7.39 49.64
N LEU A 116 -42.09 7.83 50.90
CA LEU A 116 -42.87 8.63 51.86
C LEU A 116 -41.97 9.65 52.58
#